data_AF-X0YAR5-F1
#
_entry.id   AF-X0YAR5-F1
#
_cell.length_a   1.000
_cell.length_b   1.000
_cell.length_c   1.000
_cell.angle_alpha   90.00
_cell.angle_beta   90.00
_cell.angle_gamma   90.00
#
_symmetry.space_group_name_H-M   'P 1'
#
loop_
_entity.id
_entity.type
_entity.pdbx_description
1 polymer ?
#
loop_
_entity_poly.entity_id
_entity_poly.type
_entity_poly.pdbx_seq_one_letter_code
_entity_poly.pdbx_strand_id
1 'polypeptide(L)'
;SLRVVLFGDTAQEVRIADLPYVGAGPYHTNTRAGLQLGRQLLQREKHPNKQIVMITDGKPSVIDRPGGRVYRNPVGLDPVIVNRTLDEAVVCRRKRIPITTFMITSDPYLREFVERLTELNRGRAYFTSPDRLGEFVLWDFMSNRRGRLKR
;
A
#
# COMPACT_ATOMS: atom_id res chain seq x y z
N SER A 1 -6.18 11.03 -12.40
CA SER A 1 -4.86 11.59 -12.03
C SER A 1 -4.04 10.48 -11.38
N LEU A 2 -2.72 10.54 -11.50
CA LEU A 2 -1.78 9.64 -10.82
C LEU A 2 -1.09 10.41 -9.70
N ARG A 3 -1.04 9.81 -8.51
CA ARG A 3 -0.39 10.34 -7.30
C ARG A 3 0.59 9.28 -6.83
N VAL A 4 1.77 9.69 -6.40
CA VAL A 4 2.78 8.77 -5.89
C VAL A 4 3.06 9.09 -4.45
N VAL A 5 2.95 8.09 -3.59
CA VAL A 5 3.19 8.22 -2.15
C VAL A 5 4.32 7.29 -1.78
N LEU A 6 5.37 7.85 -1.19
CA LEU A 6 6.40 7.07 -0.50
C LEU A 6 5.99 6.90 0.95
N PHE A 7 6.27 5.73 1.52
CA PHE A 7 6.06 5.48 2.95
C PHE A 7 7.26 4.72 3.52
N GLY A 8 7.87 5.33 4.53
CA GLY A 8 8.96 4.77 5.34
C GLY A 8 8.63 5.05 6.80
N ASP A 9 9.47 5.81 7.52
CA ASP A 9 9.11 6.32 8.84
C ASP A 9 7.86 7.23 8.78
N THR A 10 7.75 8.02 7.72
CA THR A 10 6.60 8.90 7.41
C THR A 10 6.07 8.61 6.00
N ALA A 11 4.89 9.15 5.68
CA ALA A 11 4.33 9.11 4.33
C ALA A 11 4.32 10.50 3.68
N GLN A 12 4.75 10.58 2.43
CA GLN A 12 4.83 11.82 1.67
C GLN A 12 4.43 11.63 0.21
N GLU A 13 3.75 12.63 -0.36
CA GLU A 13 3.49 12.69 -1.80
C GLU A 13 4.75 13.17 -2.52
N VAL A 14 5.13 12.48 -3.59
CA VAL A 14 6.25 12.87 -4.45
C VAL A 14 5.78 13.02 -5.89
N ARG A 15 6.51 13.81 -6.68
CA ARG A 15 6.26 13.89 -8.12
C ARG A 15 6.87 12.66 -8.78
N ILE A 16 6.25 12.22 -9.87
CA ILE A 16 6.74 11.08 -10.65
C ILE A 16 8.18 11.33 -11.14
N ALA A 17 8.49 12.57 -11.53
CA ALA A 17 9.83 12.97 -11.98
C ALA A 17 10.90 12.82 -10.90
N ASP A 18 10.51 12.83 -9.62
CA ASP A 18 11.44 12.70 -8.50
C ASP A 18 11.75 11.23 -8.17
N LEU A 19 10.93 10.27 -8.64
CA LEU A 19 11.06 8.85 -8.30
C LEU A 19 12.45 8.24 -8.52
N PRO A 20 13.16 8.51 -9.64
CA PRO A 20 14.50 7.96 -9.86
C PRO A 20 15.54 8.40 -8.83
N TYR A 21 15.28 9.51 -8.13
CA TYR A 21 16.20 10.12 -7.16
C TYR A 21 15.81 9.77 -5.71
N VAL A 22 14.74 8.99 -5.52
CA VAL A 22 14.31 8.53 -4.20
C VAL A 22 15.19 7.37 -3.77
N GLY A 23 15.93 7.56 -2.68
CA GLY A 23 16.64 6.47 -2.00
C GLY A 23 15.74 5.72 -1.02
N ALA A 24 15.85 4.39 -1.00
CA ALA A 24 15.35 3.59 0.12
C ALA A 24 16.33 3.74 1.29
N GLY A 25 15.97 4.53 2.30
CA GLY A 25 16.74 4.58 3.54
C GLY A 25 16.33 3.45 4.51
N PRO A 26 17.13 3.17 5.56
CA PRO A 26 16.97 2.03 6.47
C PRO A 26 15.85 2.29 7.49
N TYR A 27 14.65 2.54 6.99
CA TYR A 27 13.55 3.12 7.74
C TYR A 27 12.42 2.12 7.91
N HIS A 28 11.66 2.33 8.96
CA HIS A 28 10.51 1.50 9.29
C HIS A 28 9.46 1.59 8.18
N THR A 29 8.43 0.76 8.26
CA THR A 29 7.39 0.69 7.24
C THR A 29 6.09 1.21 7.83
N ASN A 30 5.78 2.49 7.58
CA ASN A 30 4.54 3.13 8.01
C ASN A 30 3.43 2.93 6.96
N THR A 31 3.06 1.67 6.71
CA THR A 31 2.02 1.31 5.73
C THR A 31 0.71 2.04 6.01
N ARG A 32 0.35 2.23 7.29
CA ARG A 32 -0.86 2.96 7.69
C ARG A 32 -0.84 4.41 7.19
N ALA A 33 0.24 5.15 7.40
CA ALA A 33 0.36 6.52 6.93
C ALA A 33 0.32 6.59 5.39
N GLY A 34 0.95 5.63 4.70
CA GLY A 34 0.90 5.53 3.25
C GLY A 34 -0.54 5.37 2.72
N LEU A 35 -1.28 4.42 3.27
CA LEU A 35 -2.69 4.19 2.91
C LEU A 35 -3.56 5.40 3.25
N GLN A 36 -3.36 6.00 4.41
CA GLN A 36 -4.11 7.17 4.87
C GLN A 36 -3.89 8.36 3.93
N LEU A 37 -2.64 8.68 3.59
CA LEU A 37 -2.32 9.76 2.67
C LEU A 37 -2.87 9.48 1.26
N GLY A 38 -2.66 8.27 0.74
CA GLY A 38 -3.21 7.86 -0.55
C GLY A 38 -4.73 8.00 -0.62
N ARG A 39 -5.44 7.56 0.41
CA ARG A 39 -6.90 7.76 0.52
C ARG A 39 -7.27 9.24 0.54
N GLN A 40 -6.60 10.06 1.33
CA GLN A 40 -6.89 11.50 1.44
C GLN A 40 -6.71 12.22 0.10
N LEU A 41 -5.63 11.90 -0.62
CA LEU A 41 -5.37 12.43 -1.97
C LEU A 41 -6.48 12.01 -2.94
N LEU A 42 -6.81 10.71 -2.98
CA LEU A 42 -7.87 10.18 -3.83
C LEU A 42 -9.24 10.78 -3.48
N GLN A 43 -9.52 11.10 -2.21
CA GLN A 43 -10.78 11.74 -1.81
C GLN A 43 -10.97 13.13 -2.42
N ARG A 44 -9.90 13.87 -2.67
CA ARG A 44 -9.94 15.20 -3.33
C ARG A 44 -10.24 15.11 -4.82
N GLU A 45 -10.02 13.94 -5.43
CA GLU A 45 -10.25 13.72 -6.86
C GLU A 45 -11.75 13.55 -7.15
N LYS A 46 -12.24 14.20 -8.22
CA LYS A 46 -13.66 14.15 -8.64
C LYS A 46 -14.04 12.81 -9.30
N HIS A 47 -13.06 12.08 -9.83
CA HIS A 47 -13.33 10.83 -10.54
C HIS A 47 -13.82 9.74 -9.59
N PRO A 48 -14.85 8.96 -9.98
CA PRO A 48 -15.42 7.92 -9.11
C PRO A 48 -14.52 6.68 -9.02
N ASN A 49 -13.68 6.43 -10.02
CA ASN A 49 -12.78 5.28 -10.04
C ASN A 49 -11.47 5.61 -9.31
N LYS A 50 -11.40 5.26 -8.03
CA LYS A 50 -10.26 5.51 -7.13
C LYS A 50 -9.65 4.17 -6.76
N GLN A 51 -8.33 4.03 -6.88
CA GLN A 51 -7.63 2.78 -6.61
C GLN A 51 -6.28 3.08 -5.97
N ILE A 52 -5.84 2.21 -5.07
CA ILE A 52 -4.47 2.22 -4.53
C ILE A 52 -3.75 1.00 -5.08
N VAL A 53 -2.57 1.23 -5.65
CA VAL A 53 -1.59 0.17 -5.92
C VAL A 53 -0.48 0.33 -4.89
N MET A 54 -0.33 -0.66 -4.03
CA MET A 54 0.69 -0.68 -2.98
C MET A 54 1.79 -1.65 -3.37
N ILE A 55 3.03 -1.21 -3.30
CA ILE A 55 4.21 -2.03 -3.55
C ILE A 55 5.03 -2.03 -2.27
N THR A 56 5.36 -3.21 -1.73
CA THR A 56 6.10 -3.32 -0.47
C THR A 56 6.91 -4.60 -0.38
N ASP A 57 8.09 -4.52 0.21
CA ASP A 57 8.97 -5.63 0.60
C ASP A 57 9.05 -5.80 2.13
N GLY A 58 8.49 -4.84 2.90
CA GLY A 58 8.47 -4.85 4.36
C GLY A 58 7.06 -4.93 4.95
N LYS A 59 6.94 -5.65 6.07
CA LYS A 59 5.76 -5.64 6.95
C LYS A 59 5.67 -4.32 7.72
N PRO A 60 4.46 -3.87 8.11
CA PRO A 60 4.32 -2.64 8.87
C PRO A 60 5.07 -2.74 10.20
N SER A 61 5.87 -1.72 10.52
CA SER A 61 6.74 -1.72 11.71
C SER A 61 6.72 -0.41 12.49
N VAL A 62 5.94 0.57 12.03
CA VAL A 62 5.71 1.84 12.73
C VAL A 62 4.32 2.40 12.43
N ILE A 63 3.76 3.15 13.38
CA ILE A 63 2.56 3.97 13.20
C ILE A 63 2.68 5.31 13.93
N ASP A 64 2.02 6.32 13.37
CA ASP A 64 1.81 7.61 14.03
C ASP A 64 0.72 7.51 15.10
N ARG A 65 0.94 8.22 16.21
CA ARG A 65 0.02 8.39 17.33
C ARG A 65 -0.34 9.87 17.54
N PRO A 66 -1.45 10.16 18.24
CA PRO A 66 -1.84 11.53 18.57
C PRO A 66 -0.71 12.30 19.28
N GLY A 67 -0.65 13.61 19.03
CA GLY A 67 0.37 14.49 19.61
C GLY A 67 1.76 14.36 19.01
N GLY A 68 1.88 13.84 17.77
CA GLY A 68 3.17 13.70 17.07
C GLY A 68 4.05 12.57 17.59
N ARG A 69 3.50 11.68 18.43
CA ARG A 69 4.23 10.52 18.96
C ARG A 69 4.27 9.41 17.90
N VAL A 70 5.31 8.60 17.94
CA VAL A 70 5.50 7.46 17.05
C VAL A 70 5.56 6.18 17.90
N TYR A 71 4.93 5.11 17.43
CA TYR A 71 5.07 3.77 18.00
C TYR A 71 5.69 2.84 16.96
N ARG A 72 6.84 2.25 17.30
CA ARG A 72 7.63 1.39 16.41
C ARG A 72 7.96 0.07 17.07
N ASN A 73 7.88 -1.00 16.31
CA ASN A 73 8.35 -2.32 16.69
C ASN A 73 8.67 -3.12 15.41
N PRO A 74 9.96 -3.32 15.08
CA PRO A 74 10.35 -4.06 13.89
C PRO A 74 10.29 -5.58 14.08
N VAL A 75 10.05 -6.11 15.28
CA VAL A 75 10.08 -7.55 15.55
C VAL A 75 8.71 -8.17 15.25
N GLY A 76 8.69 -9.16 14.36
CA GLY A 76 7.48 -9.92 14.02
C GLY A 76 6.30 -9.04 13.57
N LEU A 77 5.08 -9.54 13.76
CA LEU A 77 3.85 -8.77 13.55
C LEU A 77 3.36 -8.20 14.87
N ASP A 78 3.73 -6.94 15.16
CA ASP A 78 3.21 -6.24 16.34
C ASP A 78 1.68 -6.03 16.19
N PRO A 79 0.85 -6.58 17.11
CA PRO A 79 -0.60 -6.52 16.96
C PRO A 79 -1.17 -5.10 16.95
N VAL A 80 -0.54 -4.15 17.65
CA VAL A 80 -1.01 -2.75 17.69
C VAL A 80 -0.78 -2.10 16.33
N ILE A 81 0.40 -2.29 15.74
CA ILE A 81 0.76 -1.75 14.42
C ILE A 81 -0.09 -2.38 13.33
N VAL A 82 -0.22 -3.70 13.35
CA VAL A 82 -1.00 -4.46 12.37
C VAL A 82 -2.48 -4.05 12.42
N ASN A 83 -3.12 -4.10 13.59
CA ASN A 83 -4.55 -3.81 13.69
C ASN A 83 -4.88 -2.38 13.24
N ARG A 84 -4.05 -1.40 13.62
CA ARG A 84 -4.24 0.00 13.18
C ARG A 84 -4.06 0.18 11.68
N THR A 85 -3.19 -0.62 11.06
CA THR A 85 -2.99 -0.60 9.60
C THR A 85 -4.16 -1.26 8.88
N LEU A 86 -4.66 -2.38 9.40
CA LEU A 86 -5.84 -3.08 8.87
C LEU A 86 -7.11 -2.24 9.00
N ASP A 87 -7.29 -1.49 10.10
CA ASP A 87 -8.38 -0.53 10.26
C ASP A 87 -8.40 0.49 9.11
N GLU A 88 -7.23 1.02 8.72
CA GLU A 88 -7.13 1.97 7.60
C GLU A 88 -7.49 1.31 6.25
N ALA A 89 -7.15 0.03 6.05
CA ALA A 89 -7.58 -0.73 4.88
C ALA A 89 -9.11 -0.90 4.82
N VAL A 90 -9.76 -1.10 5.97
CA VAL A 90 -11.23 -1.12 6.08
C VAL A 90 -11.83 0.26 5.77
N VAL A 91 -11.19 1.35 6.23
CA VAL A 91 -11.62 2.72 5.87
C VAL A 91 -11.52 2.94 4.36
N CYS A 92 -10.42 2.51 3.71
CA CYS A 92 -10.26 2.58 2.25
C CYS A 92 -11.39 1.82 1.54
N ARG A 93 -11.72 0.60 1.97
CA ARG A 93 -12.84 -0.17 1.43
C ARG A 93 -14.18 0.56 1.55
N ARG A 94 -14.50 1.11 2.73
CA ARG A 94 -15.74 1.88 2.96
C ARG A 94 -15.84 3.10 2.04
N LYS A 95 -14.70 3.66 1.64
CA LYS A 95 -14.60 4.77 0.67
C LYS A 95 -14.53 4.30 -0.79
N ARG A 96 -14.75 3.01 -1.05
CA ARG A 96 -14.71 2.37 -2.39
C ARG A 96 -13.35 2.54 -3.07
N ILE A 97 -12.27 2.43 -2.29
CA ILE A 97 -10.88 2.47 -2.76
C ILE A 97 -10.29 1.07 -2.58
N PRO A 98 -10.37 0.18 -3.61
CA PRO A 98 -9.69 -1.10 -3.57
C PRO A 98 -8.17 -0.89 -3.55
N ILE A 99 -7.51 -1.78 -2.82
CA ILE A 99 -6.05 -1.85 -2.69
C ILE A 99 -5.58 -3.08 -3.46
N THR A 100 -4.69 -2.88 -4.42
CA THR A 100 -3.95 -3.96 -5.08
C THR A 100 -2.53 -3.95 -4.53
N THR A 101 -2.12 -5.03 -3.86
CA THR A 101 -0.82 -5.13 -3.19
C THR A 101 0.13 -6.00 -4.01
N PHE A 102 1.31 -5.48 -4.32
CA PHE A 102 2.43 -6.24 -4.86
C PHE A 102 3.46 -6.41 -3.74
N MET A 103 3.57 -7.64 -3.25
CA MET A 103 4.57 -8.03 -2.25
C MET A 103 5.83 -8.51 -2.96
N ILE A 104 6.98 -7.87 -2.68
CA ILE A 104 8.27 -8.11 -3.35
C ILE A 104 9.29 -8.75 -2.39
N THR A 105 8.89 -9.84 -1.74
CA THR A 105 9.77 -10.63 -0.87
C THR A 105 9.11 -11.98 -0.60
N SER A 106 9.82 -12.87 0.10
CA SER A 106 9.30 -14.14 0.60
C SER A 106 9.08 -14.15 2.12
N ASP A 107 9.07 -12.98 2.77
CA ASP A 107 8.83 -12.83 4.21
C ASP A 107 7.45 -13.40 4.64
N PRO A 108 7.40 -14.44 5.50
CA PRO A 108 6.14 -15.05 5.93
C PRO A 108 5.22 -14.11 6.73
N TYR A 109 5.78 -13.21 7.54
CA TYR A 109 5.01 -12.25 8.31
C TYR A 109 4.36 -11.20 7.41
N LEU A 110 5.09 -10.71 6.41
CA LEU A 110 4.50 -9.81 5.42
C LEU A 110 3.39 -10.53 4.63
N ARG A 111 3.58 -11.80 4.26
CA ARG A 111 2.52 -12.59 3.60
C ARG A 111 1.25 -12.63 4.45
N GLU A 112 1.35 -13.02 5.72
CA GLU A 112 0.21 -13.09 6.65
C GLU A 112 -0.50 -11.73 6.75
N PHE A 113 0.27 -10.64 6.86
CA PHE A 113 -0.29 -9.29 6.88
C PHE A 113 -1.03 -8.92 5.58
N VAL A 114 -0.41 -9.20 4.42
CA VAL A 114 -0.98 -8.88 3.10
C VAL A 114 -2.26 -9.68 2.83
N GLU A 115 -2.32 -10.95 3.24
CA GLU A 115 -3.53 -11.78 3.13
C GLU A 115 -4.68 -11.17 3.91
N ARG A 116 -4.47 -10.83 5.20
CA ARG A 116 -5.49 -10.16 6.04
C ARG A 116 -5.91 -8.80 5.49
N LEU A 117 -4.95 -7.99 5.04
CA LEU A 117 -5.23 -6.68 4.45
C LEU A 117 -6.11 -6.82 3.19
N THR A 118 -5.81 -7.81 2.36
CA THR A 118 -6.53 -8.08 1.11
C THR A 118 -7.95 -8.55 1.39
N GLU A 119 -8.13 -9.45 2.35
CA GLU A 119 -9.44 -9.93 2.79
C GLU A 119 -10.33 -8.78 3.30
N LEU A 120 -9.80 -7.99 4.23
CA LEU A 120 -10.56 -6.89 4.86
C LEU A 120 -10.87 -5.75 3.88
N ASN A 121 -9.94 -5.44 2.97
CA ASN A 121 -10.16 -4.43 1.94
C ASN A 121 -11.06 -4.93 0.79
N ARG A 122 -11.12 -6.26 0.56
CA ARG A 122 -11.63 -6.89 -0.68
C ARG A 122 -10.85 -6.45 -1.91
N GLY A 123 -9.53 -6.38 -1.73
CA GLY A 123 -8.56 -5.98 -2.74
C GLY A 123 -8.01 -7.16 -3.53
N ARG A 124 -6.80 -7.00 -4.04
CA ARG A 124 -6.01 -8.07 -4.68
C ARG A 124 -4.60 -8.09 -4.09
N ALA A 125 -3.99 -9.26 -4.08
CA ALA A 125 -2.58 -9.41 -3.73
C ALA A 125 -1.85 -10.24 -4.80
N TYR A 126 -0.64 -9.82 -5.10
CA TYR A 126 0.31 -10.52 -5.95
C TYR A 126 1.60 -10.73 -5.16
N PHE A 127 2.01 -11.98 -5.05
CA PHE A 127 3.24 -12.38 -4.39
C PHE A 127 4.28 -12.63 -5.47
N THR A 128 5.32 -11.80 -5.52
CA THR A 128 6.30 -11.83 -6.61
C THR A 128 7.73 -11.68 -6.09
N SER A 129 8.66 -12.11 -6.90
CA SER A 129 10.09 -11.84 -6.74
C SER A 129 10.42 -10.46 -7.36
N PRO A 130 11.46 -9.74 -6.89
CA PRO A 130 11.86 -8.45 -7.47
C PRO A 130 12.02 -8.45 -9.00
N ASP A 131 12.58 -9.52 -9.56
CA ASP A 131 12.82 -9.74 -10.98
C ASP A 131 11.53 -9.88 -11.82
N ARG A 132 10.40 -10.26 -11.21
CA ARG A 132 9.14 -10.53 -11.92
C ARG A 132 8.09 -9.45 -11.78
N LEU A 133 8.35 -8.40 -11.00
CA LEU A 133 7.37 -7.34 -10.73
C LEU A 133 6.86 -6.68 -12.03
N GLY A 134 7.76 -6.38 -12.97
CA GLY A 134 7.40 -5.71 -14.23
C GLY A 134 6.39 -6.51 -15.05
N GLU A 135 6.59 -7.82 -15.18
CA GLU A 135 5.69 -8.72 -15.90
C GLU A 135 4.29 -8.74 -15.27
N PHE A 136 4.21 -8.81 -13.93
CA PHE A 136 2.94 -8.82 -13.22
C PHE A 136 2.17 -7.49 -13.33
N VAL A 137 2.85 -6.35 -13.22
CA VAL A 137 2.23 -5.03 -13.37
C VAL A 137 1.65 -4.87 -14.77
N LEU A 138 2.39 -5.29 -15.80
CA LEU A 138 1.90 -5.30 -17.18
C LEU A 138 0.69 -6.23 -17.36
N TRP A 139 0.73 -7.44 -16.78
CA TRP A 139 -0.36 -8.38 -16.86
C TRP A 139 -1.65 -7.88 -16.18
N ASP A 140 -1.56 -7.28 -14.99
CA ASP A 140 -2.73 -6.70 -14.31
C ASP A 140 -3.32 -5.53 -15.10
N PHE A 141 -2.46 -4.65 -15.63
CA PHE A 141 -2.90 -3.55 -16.49
C PHE A 141 -3.68 -4.04 -17.71
N MET A 142 -3.16 -5.07 -18.40
CA MET A 142 -3.82 -5.67 -19.57
C MET A 142 -5.13 -6.38 -19.20
N SER A 143 -5.14 -7.10 -18.09
CA SER A 143 -6.31 -7.86 -17.63
C SER A 143 -7.46 -6.93 -17.20
N ASN A 144 -7.14 -5.82 -16.52
CA ASN A 144 -8.12 -4.80 -16.16
C ASN A 144 -8.67 -4.05 -17.39
N ARG A 145 -7.90 -3.92 -18.47
CA ARG A 145 -8.38 -3.34 -19.74
C ARG A 145 -9.33 -4.28 -20.49
N ARG A 146 -9.07 -5.60 -20.48
CA ARG A 146 -9.93 -6.60 -21.15
C ARG A 146 -11.33 -6.69 -20.52
N GLY A 147 -11.43 -6.59 -19.19
CA GLY A 147 -12.74 -6.54 -18.51
C GLY A 147 -13.58 -5.30 -18.86
N ARG A 148 -12.92 -4.21 -19.31
CA ARG A 148 -13.56 -2.93 -19.65
C ARG A 148 -14.09 -2.86 -21.08
N LEU A 149 -13.68 -3.79 -21.95
CA LEU A 149 -14.14 -3.89 -23.35
C LEU A 149 -15.35 -4.81 -23.55
N LYS A 150 -15.82 -5.48 -22.48
CA LYS A 150 -17.00 -6.38 -22.51
C LYS A 150 -18.22 -5.83 -21.77
N ARG A 151 -18.41 -4.51 -21.74
CA ARG A 151 -19.64 -3.89 -21.23
C ARG A 151 -20.06 -2.72 -22.11
#